data_AF-A0AA88V2T4-F1
#
_entry.id   AF-A0AA88V2T4-F1
#
_cell.length_a   1.000
_cell.length_b   1.000
_cell.length_c   1.000
_cell.angle_alpha   90.00
_cell.angle_beta   90.00
_cell.angle_gamma   90.00
#
_symmetry.space_group_name_H-M   'P 1'
#
loop_
_entity.id
_entity.type
_entity.pdbx_description
1 polymer ?
#
loop_
_entity_poly.entity_id
_entity_poly.type
_entity_poly.pdbx_seq_one_letter_code
_entity_poly.pdbx_strand_id
1 'polypeptide(L)'
;MEGARKFAMSKVGEDAHPHLWRNHPPDWIRNDIWQKMVDVWATTKWQEKSRCAKTNRSANDEPSHTGGSVPHAIIGVELKEKKPEMREARLNLEVYKLTHKLKHDSKGQPLEDQDRPYVSKKAKAIRDTYAVRFDEISSQEPNSSLVDYDAAELWRETHGVRDKKGRIRGTRETAQDARASMRISIDQPPASEN
;
A
#
# COMPACT_ATOMS: atom_id res chain seq x y z
N MET A 1 -19.11 -5.07 10.78
CA MET A 1 -19.78 -3.82 11.21
C MET A 1 -19.75 -2.85 10.05
N GLU A 2 -20.91 -2.46 9.52
CA GLU A 2 -21.00 -1.51 8.41
C GLU A 2 -20.79 -0.08 8.91
N GLY A 3 -20.09 0.76 8.13
CA GLY A 3 -19.81 2.14 8.54
C GLY A 3 -21.09 2.98 8.62
N ALA A 4 -21.18 3.90 9.58
CA ALA A 4 -22.40 4.66 9.89
C ALA A 4 -23.06 5.35 8.67
N ARG A 5 -22.26 5.93 7.77
CA ARG A 5 -22.77 6.53 6.52
C ARG A 5 -23.36 5.49 5.56
N LYS A 6 -22.70 4.33 5.43
CA LYS A 6 -23.18 3.23 4.58
C LYS A 6 -24.47 2.62 5.13
N PHE A 7 -24.56 2.48 6.45
CA PHE A 7 -25.79 2.06 7.12
C PHE A 7 -26.97 2.98 6.77
N ALA A 8 -26.79 4.30 6.84
CA ALA A 8 -27.87 5.22 6.47
C ALA A 8 -28.19 5.18 4.97
N MET A 9 -27.17 5.13 4.10
CA MET A 9 -27.35 4.97 2.65
C MET A 9 -28.14 3.71 2.29
N SER A 10 -27.96 2.59 3.00
CA SER A 10 -28.72 1.37 2.73
C SER A 10 -30.21 1.47 3.07
N LYS A 11 -30.61 2.50 3.84
CA LYS A 11 -32.03 2.77 4.18
C LYS A 11 -32.72 3.73 3.23
N VAL A 12 -31.99 4.68 2.65
CA VAL A 12 -32.57 5.78 1.86
C VAL A 12 -32.06 5.85 0.41
N GLY A 13 -31.08 5.03 0.05
CA GLY A 13 -30.44 4.99 -1.28
C GLY A 13 -29.03 5.61 -1.27
N GLU A 14 -28.12 5.06 -2.10
CA GLU A 14 -26.71 5.50 -2.16
C GLU A 14 -26.58 6.96 -2.65
N ASP A 15 -27.45 7.38 -3.56
CA ASP A 15 -27.44 8.72 -4.17
C ASP A 15 -28.30 9.75 -3.41
N ALA A 16 -28.92 9.34 -2.29
CA ALA A 16 -29.73 10.23 -1.49
C ALA A 16 -28.90 11.35 -0.85
N HIS A 17 -29.43 12.58 -0.88
CA HIS A 17 -28.80 13.72 -0.24
C HIS A 17 -28.63 13.48 1.29
N PRO A 18 -27.49 13.84 1.91
CA PRO A 18 -27.21 13.51 3.31
C PRO A 18 -28.29 13.91 4.33
N HIS A 19 -29.04 15.00 4.08
CA HIS A 19 -30.16 15.39 4.94
C HIS A 19 -31.22 14.31 5.13
N LEU A 20 -31.42 13.43 4.13
CA LEU A 20 -32.38 12.32 4.23
C LEU A 20 -31.91 11.23 5.21
N TRP A 21 -30.63 11.23 5.59
CA TRP A 21 -30.07 10.26 6.53
C TRP A 21 -30.40 10.60 7.99
N ARG A 22 -30.89 11.81 8.29
CA ARG A 22 -31.19 12.27 9.66
C ARG A 22 -32.12 11.33 10.43
N ASN A 23 -33.05 10.68 9.73
CA ASN A 23 -34.05 9.78 10.33
C ASN A 23 -33.59 8.32 10.42
N HIS A 24 -32.35 8.03 10.01
CA HIS A 24 -31.79 6.68 10.00
C HIS A 24 -30.47 6.59 10.77
N PRO A 25 -30.43 6.98 12.06
CA PRO A 25 -29.24 6.79 12.90
C PRO A 25 -28.98 5.30 13.11
N PRO A 26 -27.72 4.86 13.11
CA PRO A 26 -27.36 3.55 13.63
C PRO A 26 -27.58 3.48 15.15
N ASP A 27 -28.00 2.31 15.66
CA ASP A 27 -28.34 2.11 17.09
C ASP A 27 -27.16 2.40 18.04
N TRP A 28 -25.92 2.28 17.54
CA TRP A 28 -24.70 2.52 18.32
C TRP A 28 -24.22 3.98 18.30
N ILE A 29 -24.96 4.90 17.66
CA ILE A 29 -24.65 6.33 17.63
C ILE A 29 -25.80 7.10 18.26
N ARG A 30 -25.48 7.91 19.28
CA ARG A 30 -26.48 8.79 19.88
C ARG A 30 -27.04 9.76 18.85
N ASN A 31 -28.35 9.99 18.90
CA ASN A 31 -29.05 10.82 17.92
C ASN A 31 -28.48 12.25 17.83
N ASP A 32 -28.10 12.87 18.95
CA ASP A 32 -27.51 14.22 18.96
C ASP A 32 -26.18 14.30 18.20
N ILE A 33 -25.36 13.26 18.30
CA ILE A 33 -24.09 13.15 17.55
C ILE A 33 -24.39 12.88 16.07
N TRP A 34 -25.36 12.00 15.79
CA TRP A 34 -25.77 11.68 14.43
C TRP A 34 -26.23 12.91 13.64
N GLN A 35 -27.10 13.74 14.22
CA GLN A 35 -27.58 14.97 13.56
C GLN A 35 -26.40 15.89 13.19
N LYS A 36 -25.44 16.09 14.10
CA LYS A 36 -24.24 16.91 13.85
C LYS A 36 -23.37 16.33 12.72
N MET A 37 -23.22 15.00 12.67
CA MET A 37 -22.47 14.34 11.58
C MET A 37 -23.16 14.54 10.24
N VAL A 38 -24.48 14.37 10.19
CA VAL A 38 -25.27 14.57 8.96
C VAL A 38 -25.17 16.02 8.49
N ASP A 39 -25.18 17.00 9.40
CA ASP A 39 -25.00 18.41 9.04
C ASP A 39 -23.66 18.68 8.39
N VAL A 40 -22.57 18.12 8.94
CA VAL A 40 -21.25 18.22 8.32
C VAL A 40 -21.24 17.59 6.93
N TRP A 41 -21.82 16.40 6.79
CA TRP A 41 -21.85 15.68 5.51
C TRP A 41 -22.73 16.35 4.45
N ALA A 42 -23.78 17.05 4.88
CA ALA A 42 -24.66 17.78 3.99
C ALA A 42 -24.02 19.06 3.43
N THR A 43 -22.97 19.59 4.05
CA THR A 43 -22.28 20.79 3.51
C THR A 43 -21.73 20.55 2.10
N THR A 44 -21.88 21.54 1.22
CA THR A 44 -21.34 21.50 -0.15
C THR A 44 -19.84 21.20 -0.16
N LYS A 45 -19.09 21.80 0.77
CA LYS A 45 -17.64 21.55 0.93
C LYS A 45 -17.33 20.07 1.16
N TRP A 46 -18.10 19.41 2.02
CA TRP A 46 -17.86 18.00 2.33
C TRP A 46 -18.30 17.09 1.18
N GLN A 47 -19.46 17.37 0.56
CA GLN A 47 -19.93 16.62 -0.59
C GLN A 47 -18.93 16.68 -1.74
N GLU A 48 -18.41 17.87 -2.05
CA GLU A 48 -17.39 18.07 -3.07
C GLU A 48 -16.10 17.32 -2.74
N LYS A 49 -15.63 17.40 -1.49
CA LYS A 49 -14.47 16.61 -1.03
C LYS A 49 -14.71 15.11 -1.17
N SER A 50 -15.91 14.61 -0.82
CA SER A 50 -16.27 13.20 -0.96
C SER A 50 -16.32 12.77 -2.42
N ARG A 51 -16.86 13.61 -3.31
CA ARG A 51 -16.94 13.37 -4.76
C ARG A 51 -15.54 13.30 -5.36
N CYS A 52 -14.71 14.32 -5.12
CA CYS A 52 -13.31 14.34 -5.55
C CYS A 52 -12.53 13.12 -5.03
N ALA A 53 -12.74 12.71 -3.76
CA ALA A 53 -12.11 11.51 -3.24
C ALA A 53 -12.61 10.21 -3.92
N LYS A 54 -13.90 10.11 -4.28
CA LYS A 54 -14.46 8.97 -5.04
C LYS A 54 -13.89 8.95 -6.47
N THR A 55 -13.82 10.09 -7.14
CA THR A 55 -13.19 10.24 -8.45
C THR A 55 -11.71 9.88 -8.40
N ASN A 56 -10.95 10.40 -7.44
CA ASN A 56 -9.53 10.09 -7.30
C ASN A 56 -9.29 8.59 -7.03
N ARG A 57 -10.15 7.94 -6.24
CA ARG A 57 -10.06 6.48 -6.02
C ARG A 57 -10.41 5.66 -7.25
N SER A 58 -11.32 6.13 -8.10
CA SER A 58 -11.71 5.41 -9.32
C SER A 58 -10.78 5.68 -10.51
N ALA A 59 -10.18 6.87 -10.56
CA ALA A 59 -9.20 7.26 -11.58
C ALA A 59 -7.80 6.70 -11.30
N ASN A 60 -7.45 6.49 -10.03
CA ASN A 60 -6.17 5.89 -9.68
C ASN A 60 -6.21 4.38 -9.91
N ASP A 61 -5.61 3.94 -11.02
CA ASP A 61 -5.11 2.57 -11.20
C ASP A 61 -3.87 2.35 -10.31
N GLU A 62 -3.97 2.67 -9.02
CA GLU A 62 -2.94 2.33 -8.06
C GLU A 62 -3.10 0.86 -7.65
N PRO A 63 -1.99 0.13 -7.44
CA PRO A 63 -2.06 -1.23 -6.90
C PRO A 63 -2.81 -1.20 -5.57
N SER A 64 -3.98 -1.83 -5.53
CA SER A 64 -4.68 -2.07 -4.27
C SER A 64 -3.87 -3.04 -3.42
N HIS A 65 -3.93 -2.93 -2.10
CA HIS A 65 -3.29 -3.89 -1.19
C HIS A 65 -4.35 -4.58 -0.32
N THR A 66 -4.12 -5.86 -0.02
CA THR A 66 -4.94 -6.75 0.79
C THR A 66 -4.36 -7.00 2.19
N GLY A 67 -3.24 -6.34 2.52
CA GLY A 67 -2.56 -6.46 3.82
C GLY A 67 -3.34 -5.89 5.01
N GLY A 68 -4.45 -5.19 4.77
CA GLY A 68 -5.22 -4.52 5.82
C GLY A 68 -4.41 -3.41 6.50
N SER A 69 -4.59 -3.25 7.81
CA SER A 69 -3.89 -2.23 8.61
C SER A 69 -2.53 -2.68 9.14
N VAL A 70 -2.03 -3.86 8.73
CA VAL A 70 -0.73 -4.37 9.18
C VAL A 70 0.39 -3.63 8.44
N PRO A 71 1.32 -2.97 9.15
CA PRO A 71 2.47 -2.33 8.52
C PRO A 71 3.38 -3.35 7.85
N HIS A 72 3.88 -3.03 6.66
CA HIS A 72 4.85 -3.87 5.93
C HIS A 72 6.11 -4.19 6.74
N ALA A 73 6.54 -3.27 7.60
CA ALA A 73 7.70 -3.48 8.48
C ALA A 73 7.49 -4.66 9.43
N ILE A 74 6.28 -4.86 9.94
CA ILE A 74 5.95 -5.98 10.83
C ILE A 74 6.00 -7.29 10.03
N ILE A 75 5.35 -7.32 8.85
CA ILE A 75 5.37 -8.48 7.95
C ILE A 75 6.81 -8.84 7.55
N GLY A 76 7.65 -7.85 7.30
CA GLY A 76 9.05 -8.04 6.94
C GLY A 76 9.88 -8.67 8.07
N VAL A 77 9.67 -8.22 9.32
CA VAL A 77 10.33 -8.82 10.50
C VAL A 77 9.92 -10.28 10.66
N GLU A 78 8.62 -10.58 10.62
CA GLU A 78 8.12 -11.96 10.73
C GLU A 78 8.65 -12.88 9.62
N LEU A 79 8.77 -12.36 8.38
CA LEU A 79 9.34 -13.13 7.27
C LEU A 79 10.84 -13.39 7.45
N LYS A 80 11.59 -12.40 7.97
CA LYS A 80 13.03 -12.55 8.23
C LYS A 80 13.29 -13.57 9.34
N GLU A 81 12.44 -13.62 10.36
CA GLU A 81 12.51 -14.66 11.40
C GLU A 81 12.21 -16.05 10.85
N LYS A 82 11.24 -16.17 9.95
CA LYS A 82 10.85 -17.47 9.33
C LYS A 82 11.82 -17.95 8.26
N LYS A 83 12.54 -17.04 7.59
CA LYS A 83 13.43 -17.32 6.46
C LYS A 83 14.73 -16.52 6.60
N PRO A 84 15.55 -16.79 7.63
CA PRO A 84 16.76 -16.00 7.92
C PRO A 84 17.80 -16.05 6.79
N GLU A 85 17.79 -17.11 5.97
CA GLU A 85 18.64 -17.29 4.80
C GLU A 85 18.24 -16.44 3.59
N MET A 86 17.06 -15.81 3.63
CA MET A 86 16.55 -15.03 2.51
C MET A 86 17.16 -13.63 2.47
N ARG A 87 17.74 -13.27 1.31
CA ARG A 87 18.27 -11.91 1.07
C ARG A 87 17.18 -10.84 1.20
N GLU A 88 17.54 -9.65 1.69
CA GLU A 88 16.60 -8.56 2.00
C GLU A 88 15.79 -8.06 0.78
N ALA A 89 16.42 -7.97 -0.38
CA ALA A 89 15.72 -7.68 -1.64
C ALA A 89 14.61 -8.71 -1.95
N ARG A 90 14.87 -9.99 -1.67
CA ARG A 90 13.89 -11.07 -1.86
C ARG A 90 12.79 -11.04 -0.80
N LEU A 91 13.11 -10.60 0.43
CA LEU A 91 12.12 -10.37 1.49
C LEU A 91 11.12 -9.27 1.10
N ASN A 92 11.56 -8.14 0.53
CA ASN A 92 10.67 -7.07 0.07
C ASN A 92 9.67 -7.56 -0.98
N LEU A 93 10.14 -8.41 -1.91
CA LEU A 93 9.29 -9.04 -2.91
C LEU A 93 8.24 -9.96 -2.29
N GLU A 94 8.61 -10.74 -1.26
CA GLU A 94 7.67 -11.61 -0.54
C GLU A 94 6.63 -10.81 0.24
N VAL A 95 7.03 -9.74 0.94
CA VAL A 95 6.09 -8.81 1.58
C VAL A 95 5.08 -8.27 0.57
N TYR A 96 5.53 -7.88 -0.61
CA TYR A 96 4.66 -7.38 -1.66
C TYR A 96 3.67 -8.43 -2.18
N LYS A 97 4.15 -9.66 -2.42
CA LYS A 97 3.27 -10.78 -2.81
C LYS A 97 2.19 -11.04 -1.78
N LEU A 98 2.52 -11.03 -0.49
CA LEU A 98 1.56 -11.24 0.59
C LEU A 98 0.49 -10.14 0.66
N THR A 99 0.86 -8.90 0.33
CA THR A 99 -0.03 -7.74 0.43
C THR A 99 -0.73 -7.36 -0.87
N HIS A 100 -0.37 -7.95 -2.02
CA HIS A 100 -0.96 -7.59 -3.33
C HIS A 100 -1.55 -8.79 -4.08
N LYS A 101 -1.76 -9.90 -3.36
CA LYS A 101 -2.51 -11.06 -3.83
C LYS A 101 -3.85 -11.17 -3.11
N LEU A 102 -4.88 -11.64 -3.81
CA LEU A 102 -6.21 -11.88 -3.23
C LEU A 102 -6.16 -13.10 -2.30
N LYS A 103 -6.65 -12.94 -1.07
CA LYS A 103 -6.73 -14.03 -0.09
C LYS A 103 -7.96 -14.92 -0.30
N HIS A 104 -8.98 -14.38 -0.96
CA HIS A 104 -10.26 -15.05 -1.20
C HIS A 104 -10.65 -14.95 -2.67
N ASP A 105 -11.43 -15.91 -3.14
CA ASP A 105 -12.05 -15.88 -4.46
C ASP A 105 -13.26 -14.92 -4.50
N SER A 106 -13.91 -14.83 -5.66
CA SER A 106 -15.12 -14.00 -5.84
C SER A 106 -16.32 -14.45 -4.98
N LYS A 107 -16.28 -15.66 -4.43
CA LYS A 107 -17.31 -16.24 -3.56
C LYS A 107 -16.91 -16.17 -2.08
N GLY A 108 -15.77 -15.55 -1.75
CA GLY A 108 -15.26 -15.42 -0.38
C GLY A 108 -14.52 -16.65 0.15
N GLN A 109 -14.28 -17.67 -0.67
CA GLN A 109 -13.54 -18.87 -0.26
C GLN A 109 -12.04 -18.57 -0.20
N PRO A 110 -11.32 -19.07 0.83
CA PRO A 110 -9.87 -18.87 0.93
C PRO A 110 -9.14 -19.47 -0.29
N LEU A 111 -8.16 -18.75 -0.80
CA LEU A 111 -7.27 -19.22 -1.87
C LEU A 111 -5.92 -19.66 -1.29
N GLU A 112 -5.40 -20.78 -1.78
CA GLU A 112 -4.04 -21.23 -1.47
C GLU A 112 -2.99 -20.29 -2.07
N ASP A 113 -1.87 -20.10 -1.37
CA ASP A 113 -0.83 -19.10 -1.69
C ASP A 113 -0.34 -19.16 -3.14
N GLN A 114 -0.24 -20.37 -3.71
CA GLN A 114 0.23 -20.60 -5.08
C GLN A 114 -0.78 -20.09 -6.12
N ASP A 115 -2.07 -20.28 -5.86
CA ASP A 115 -3.16 -19.96 -6.79
C ASP A 115 -3.68 -18.53 -6.64
N ARG A 116 -3.23 -17.79 -5.62
CA ARG A 116 -3.72 -16.43 -5.40
C ARG A 116 -3.40 -15.51 -6.58
N PRO A 117 -4.42 -14.97 -7.27
CA PRO A 117 -4.21 -13.98 -8.30
C PRO A 117 -3.79 -12.64 -7.67
N TYR A 118 -3.08 -11.83 -8.44
CA TYR A 118 -2.81 -10.46 -8.06
C TYR A 118 -4.10 -9.64 -8.06
N VAL A 119 -4.18 -8.71 -7.11
CA VAL A 119 -5.30 -7.77 -6.93
C VAL A 119 -5.54 -6.86 -8.14
N SER A 120 -4.53 -6.64 -8.98
CA SER A 120 -4.66 -5.91 -10.23
C SER A 120 -3.58 -6.32 -11.24
N LYS A 121 -3.84 -6.07 -12.53
CA LYS A 121 -2.85 -6.27 -13.61
C LYS A 121 -1.57 -5.48 -13.35
N LYS A 122 -1.69 -4.27 -12.82
CA LYS A 122 -0.56 -3.42 -12.46
C LYS A 122 0.27 -3.99 -11.31
N ALA A 123 -0.37 -4.57 -10.30
CA ALA A 123 0.36 -5.22 -9.20
C ALA A 123 1.19 -6.41 -9.71
N LYS A 124 0.63 -7.19 -10.64
CA LYS A 124 1.39 -8.24 -11.33
C LYS A 124 2.56 -7.67 -12.12
N ALA A 125 2.33 -6.62 -12.91
CA ALA A 125 3.37 -5.98 -13.71
C ALA A 125 4.54 -5.46 -12.86
N ILE A 126 4.28 -4.78 -11.74
CA ILE A 126 5.31 -4.31 -10.81
C ILE A 126 6.15 -5.48 -10.29
N ARG A 127 5.51 -6.57 -9.86
CA ARG A 127 6.23 -7.77 -9.41
C ARG A 127 7.09 -8.37 -10.54
N ASP A 128 6.55 -8.45 -11.75
CA ASP A 128 7.26 -9.05 -12.89
C ASP A 128 8.48 -8.19 -13.26
N THR A 129 8.34 -6.86 -13.30
CA THR A 129 9.47 -5.94 -13.52
C THR A 129 10.52 -6.07 -12.43
N TYR A 130 10.11 -6.14 -11.16
CA TYR A 130 11.06 -6.34 -10.05
C TYR A 130 11.80 -7.68 -10.16
N ALA A 131 11.10 -8.76 -10.48
CA ALA A 131 11.71 -10.08 -10.63
C ALA A 131 12.76 -10.09 -11.75
N VAL A 132 12.43 -9.53 -12.93
CA VAL A 132 13.37 -9.43 -14.06
C VAL A 132 14.61 -8.64 -13.66
N ARG A 133 14.44 -7.46 -13.04
CA ARG A 133 15.57 -6.63 -12.62
C ARG A 133 16.42 -7.29 -11.53
N PHE A 134 15.78 -7.98 -10.59
CA PHE A 134 16.48 -8.74 -9.56
C PHE A 134 17.34 -9.85 -10.17
N ASP A 135 16.82 -10.58 -11.16
CA ASP A 135 17.54 -11.65 -11.86
C ASP A 135 18.68 -11.08 -12.73
N GLU A 136 18.48 -9.93 -13.39
CA GLU A 136 19.52 -9.19 -14.13
C GLU A 136 20.71 -8.84 -13.22
N ILE A 137 20.44 -8.18 -12.09
CA ILE A 137 21.49 -7.76 -11.14
C ILE A 137 22.19 -8.97 -10.54
N SER A 138 21.42 -10.00 -10.15
CA SER A 138 21.98 -11.22 -9.55
C SER A 138 22.86 -12.02 -10.53
N SER A 139 22.60 -11.91 -11.84
CA SER A 139 23.38 -12.58 -12.88
C SER A 139 24.67 -11.84 -13.24
N GLN A 140 24.65 -10.51 -13.17
CA GLN A 140 25.82 -9.68 -13.50
C GLN A 140 26.85 -9.66 -12.37
N GLU A 141 26.39 -9.67 -11.12
CA GLU A 141 27.29 -9.61 -9.96
C GLU A 141 26.95 -10.71 -8.93
N PRO A 142 27.34 -11.97 -9.19
CA PRO A 142 26.96 -13.12 -8.36
C PRO A 142 27.46 -13.05 -6.91
N ASN A 143 28.56 -12.31 -6.67
CA ASN A 143 29.17 -12.07 -5.36
C ASN A 143 28.93 -10.65 -4.81
N SER A 144 28.23 -9.79 -5.56
CA SER A 144 27.87 -8.47 -5.05
C SER A 144 26.83 -8.65 -3.96
N SER A 145 27.12 -8.03 -2.82
CA SER A 145 26.15 -7.89 -1.79
C SER A 145 25.01 -7.05 -2.38
N LEU A 146 23.80 -7.59 -2.52
CA LEU A 146 22.60 -6.78 -2.80
C LEU A 146 22.25 -5.82 -1.63
N VAL A 147 23.16 -5.67 -0.65
CA VAL A 147 23.19 -4.54 0.29
C VAL A 147 23.81 -3.31 -0.39
N ASP A 148 24.67 -3.48 -1.39
CA ASP A 148 25.33 -2.41 -2.16
C ASP A 148 24.43 -1.86 -3.28
N TYR A 149 23.59 -2.70 -3.88
CA TYR A 149 22.43 -2.23 -4.65
C TYR A 149 21.29 -1.98 -3.67
N ASP A 150 21.00 -0.71 -3.36
CA ASP A 150 19.91 -0.35 -2.46
C ASP A 150 18.61 -1.02 -2.93
N ALA A 151 18.19 -2.07 -2.22
CA ALA A 151 16.96 -2.79 -2.53
C ALA A 151 15.75 -1.84 -2.54
N ALA A 152 15.83 -0.72 -1.81
CA ALA A 152 14.86 0.34 -1.87
C ALA A 152 14.97 1.18 -3.16
N GLU A 153 16.13 1.30 -3.79
CA GLU A 153 16.31 1.94 -5.10
C GLU A 153 15.67 1.15 -6.23
N LEU A 154 15.94 -0.16 -6.28
CA LEU A 154 15.28 -1.06 -7.23
C LEU A 154 13.76 -1.05 -7.03
N TRP A 155 13.32 -0.97 -5.77
CA TRP A 155 11.92 -0.80 -5.43
C TRP A 155 11.36 0.56 -5.90
N ARG A 156 12.12 1.65 -5.77
CA ARG A 156 11.70 2.99 -6.24
C ARG A 156 11.59 3.05 -7.77
N GLU A 157 12.51 2.43 -8.48
CA GLU A 157 12.54 2.38 -9.94
C GLU A 157 11.30 1.63 -10.48
N THR A 158 11.06 0.42 -9.95
CA THR A 158 9.94 -0.44 -10.36
C THR A 158 8.57 0.15 -10.01
N HIS A 159 8.47 0.91 -8.92
CA HIS A 159 7.24 1.61 -8.53
C HIS A 159 7.04 2.99 -9.21
N GLY A 160 7.97 3.44 -10.07
CA GLY A 160 7.84 4.68 -10.83
C GLY A 160 7.95 5.95 -9.98
N VAL A 161 8.75 5.94 -8.91
CA VAL A 161 8.87 7.04 -7.92
C VAL A 161 9.97 8.04 -8.28
N ARG A 162 10.69 7.87 -9.40
CA ARG A 162 11.89 8.68 -9.72
C ARG A 162 11.64 10.20 -9.67
N ASP A 163 10.44 10.67 -10.01
CA ASP A 163 10.11 12.10 -10.12
C ASP A 163 8.95 12.59 -9.23
N LYS A 164 8.37 11.73 -8.38
CA LYS A 164 7.21 12.12 -7.54
C LYS A 164 7.67 12.43 -6.12
N LYS A 165 7.65 13.71 -5.71
CA LYS A 165 7.73 14.12 -4.29
C LYS A 165 6.62 13.42 -3.51
N GLY A 166 6.91 12.29 -2.88
CA GLY A 166 5.89 11.51 -2.18
C GLY A 166 6.38 10.20 -1.58
N ARG A 167 5.59 9.70 -0.63
CA ARG A 167 5.78 8.47 0.15
C ARG A 167 6.10 7.27 -0.76
N ILE A 168 7.24 6.62 -0.53
CA ILE A 168 7.58 5.33 -1.15
C ILE A 168 6.65 4.29 -0.54
N ARG A 169 5.89 3.58 -1.39
CA ARG A 169 4.92 2.57 -0.95
C ARG A 169 5.54 1.20 -1.11
N GLY A 170 5.47 0.38 -0.06
CA GLY A 170 6.07 -0.96 -0.08
C GLY A 170 7.32 -1.09 0.78
N THR A 171 8.08 -0.02 0.96
CA THR A 171 9.33 0.00 1.75
C THR A 171 9.12 0.38 3.21
N ARG A 172 10.03 -0.07 4.06
CA ARG A 172 10.13 0.32 5.47
C ARG A 172 10.52 1.80 5.65
N GLU A 173 11.18 2.39 4.66
CA GLU A 173 11.69 3.77 4.71
C GLU A 173 10.74 4.80 4.09
N THR A 174 10.69 5.98 4.72
CA THR A 174 10.09 7.17 4.11
C THR A 174 11.06 7.78 3.09
N ALA A 175 10.55 8.59 2.16
CA ALA A 175 11.38 9.24 1.13
C ALA A 175 12.44 10.21 1.71
N GLN A 176 12.29 10.64 2.96
CA GLN A 176 13.28 11.46 3.67
C GLN A 176 14.42 10.61 4.23
N ASP A 177 14.11 9.43 4.77
CA ASP A 177 15.10 8.51 5.35
C ASP A 177 16.04 7.96 4.26
N ALA A 178 15.49 7.56 3.11
CA ALA A 178 16.28 7.07 1.97
C ALA A 178 17.27 8.13 1.43
N ARG A 179 16.90 9.42 1.47
CA ARG A 179 17.78 10.53 1.06
C ARG A 179 18.89 10.81 2.07
N ALA A 180 18.64 10.58 3.36
CA ALA A 180 19.64 10.71 4.40
C ALA A 180 20.68 9.59 4.30
N SER A 181 20.25 8.34 4.05
CA SER A 181 21.14 7.19 3.84
C SER A 181 22.05 7.39 2.61
N MET A 182 21.53 7.91 1.50
CA MET A 182 22.35 8.21 0.30
C MET A 182 23.42 9.29 0.53
N ARG A 183 23.17 10.29 1.39
CA ARG A 183 24.18 11.32 1.69
C ARG A 183 25.32 10.78 2.54
N ILE A 184 25.06 9.80 3.39
CA ILE A 184 26.08 9.21 4.27
C ILE A 184 27.03 8.30 3.46
N SER A 185 26.55 7.63 2.41
CA SER A 185 27.39 6.78 1.55
C SER A 185 28.29 7.54 0.56
N ILE A 186 27.99 8.81 0.26
CA ILE A 186 28.80 9.62 -0.67
C ILE A 186 29.98 10.31 0.03
N ASP A 187 29.90 10.52 1.35
CA ASP A 187 30.89 11.29 2.12
C ASP A 187 31.92 10.42 2.88
N GLN A 188 32.00 9.10 2.65
CA GLN A 188 33.14 8.33 3.17
C GLN A 188 34.36 8.50 2.24
N PRO A 189 35.43 9.17 2.67
CA PRO A 189 36.66 9.22 1.88
C PRO A 189 37.23 7.81 1.76
N PRO A 190 37.85 7.46 0.61
CA PRO A 190 38.47 6.16 0.44
C PRO A 190 39.52 5.94 1.53
N ALA A 191 39.44 4.78 2.20
CA ALA A 191 40.42 4.36 3.16
C ALA A 191 41.80 4.38 2.49
N SER A 192 42.69 5.24 3.00
CA SER A 192 44.09 5.25 2.61
C SER A 192 44.73 3.94 3.02
N GLU A 193 45.26 3.19 2.05
CA GLU A 193 46.17 2.07 2.27
C GLU A 193 47.41 2.55 3.04
N ASN A 194 47.73 1.86 4.13
CA ASN A 194 49.08 1.66 4.69
C ASN A 194 49.06 0.44 5.62
#